data_AF-K0RI96-F1
#
_entry.id   AF-K0RI96-F1
#
_cell.length_a   1.000
_cell.length_b   1.000
_cell.length_c   1.000
_cell.angle_alpha   90.00
_cell.angle_beta   90.00
_cell.angle_gamma   90.00
#
_symmetry.space_group_name_H-M   'P 1'
#
loop_
_entity.id
_entity.type
_entity.pdbx_description
1 polymer ?
#
loop_
_entity_poly.entity_id
_entity_poly.type
_entity_poly.pdbx_seq_one_letter_code
_entity_poly.pdbx_strand_id
1 'polypeptide(L)'
;MSCVPVLDDCDDICANCGKTGSVTVKLKNCTACRLVKYCSVDCQRAHRKQHKKACKQRAAELKDEQLYSQGHERPEGDFCPLCTLPIPMPVDEHSGFN
;
A
#
# COMPACT_ATOMS: atom_id res chain seq x y z
N MET A 1 -3.03 0.33 -32.40
CA MET A 1 -1.97 0.81 -31.48
C MET A 1 -1.73 -0.27 -30.43
N SER A 2 -0.67 -1.05 -30.58
CA SER A 2 -0.31 -2.10 -29.61
C SER A 2 0.53 -1.45 -28.51
N CYS A 3 -0.03 -1.33 -27.32
CA CYS A 3 0.72 -0.90 -26.13
C CYS A 3 1.66 -2.03 -25.71
N VAL A 4 2.96 -1.79 -25.86
CA VAL A 4 4.00 -2.68 -25.34
C VAL A 4 4.10 -2.42 -23.84
N PRO A 5 4.12 -3.44 -22.97
CA PRO A 5 4.35 -3.24 -21.55
C PRO A 5 5.76 -2.69 -21.38
N VAL A 6 5.86 -1.44 -20.90
CA VAL A 6 7.12 -0.92 -20.39
C VAL A 6 7.46 -1.79 -19.17
N LEU A 7 8.51 -2.59 -19.31
CA LEU A 7 9.15 -3.21 -18.17
C LEU A 7 9.72 -2.04 -17.37
N ASP A 8 8.96 -1.62 -16.36
CA ASP A 8 9.42 -0.73 -15.31
C ASP A 8 10.49 -1.49 -14.54
N ASP A 9 11.68 -1.56 -15.13
CA ASP A 9 12.93 -1.85 -14.44
C ASP A 9 13.18 -0.62 -13.56
N CYS A 10 12.38 -0.51 -12.50
CA CYS A 10 12.56 0.47 -11.46
C CYS A 10 13.85 0.05 -10.77
N ASP A 11 14.95 0.52 -11.33
CA ASP A 11 16.31 0.27 -10.89
C ASP A 11 16.32 0.53 -9.38
N ASP A 12 16.42 -0.55 -8.61
CA ASP A 12 16.14 -0.52 -7.19
C ASP A 12 17.28 0.20 -6.49
N ILE A 13 17.19 1.52 -6.41
CA ILE A 13 18.30 2.36 -5.96
C ILE A 13 18.21 2.56 -4.45
N CYS A 14 19.37 2.48 -3.80
CA CYS A 14 19.47 2.78 -2.39
C CYS A 14 19.25 4.28 -2.17
N ALA A 15 18.23 4.64 -1.39
CA ALA A 15 17.87 6.03 -1.12
C ALA A 15 18.96 6.84 -0.40
N ASN A 16 19.98 6.20 0.18
CA ASN A 16 21.10 6.89 0.81
C ASN A 16 22.33 7.02 -0.10
N CYS A 17 22.75 5.93 -0.74
CA CYS A 17 24.04 5.87 -1.44
C CYS A 17 23.92 5.75 -2.96
N GLY A 18 22.70 5.75 -3.52
CA GLY A 18 22.48 5.72 -4.96
C GLY A 18 22.85 4.40 -5.63
N LYS A 19 23.23 3.36 -4.88
CA LYS A 19 23.57 2.05 -5.46
C LYS A 19 22.32 1.33 -5.95
N THR A 20 22.33 1.00 -7.23
CA THR A 20 21.41 0.08 -7.89
C THR A 20 21.42 -1.30 -7.26
N GLY A 21 20.25 -1.92 -7.18
CA GLY A 21 20.07 -3.32 -6.84
C GLY A 21 20.55 -4.20 -7.96
N SER A 22 21.70 -4.82 -7.74
CA SER A 22 22.18 -5.90 -8.59
C SER A 22 21.78 -7.26 -7.99
N VAL A 23 21.97 -8.33 -8.77
CA VAL A 23 21.85 -9.72 -8.28
C VAL A 23 22.68 -9.97 -7.00
N THR A 24 23.80 -9.23 -6.85
CA THR A 24 24.69 -9.31 -5.70
C THR A 24 24.26 -8.43 -4.51
N VAL A 25 23.58 -7.30 -4.75
CA VAL A 25 23.15 -6.37 -3.70
C VAL A 25 21.63 -6.37 -3.62
N LYS A 26 21.08 -7.21 -2.74
CA LYS A 26 19.65 -7.22 -2.46
C LYS A 26 19.27 -6.02 -1.61
N LEU A 27 18.53 -5.06 -2.16
CA LEU A 27 17.98 -3.98 -1.38
C LEU A 27 16.77 -4.45 -0.57
N LYS A 28 16.63 -3.86 0.61
CA LYS A 28 15.53 -4.11 1.53
C LYS A 28 14.70 -2.84 1.66
N ASN A 29 13.39 -2.99 1.58
CA ASN A 29 12.47 -1.88 1.79
C ASN A 29 12.52 -1.42 3.26
N CYS A 30 12.23 -0.14 3.48
CA CYS A 30 11.94 0.37 4.81
C CYS A 30 10.73 -0.36 5.40
N THR A 31 10.88 -0.96 6.58
CA THR A 31 9.83 -1.78 7.20
C THR A 31 8.58 -0.99 7.56
N ALA A 32 8.71 0.31 7.84
CA ALA A 32 7.61 1.17 8.26
C ALA A 32 6.76 1.68 7.09
N CYS A 33 7.40 2.23 6.05
CA CYS A 33 6.68 2.91 4.96
C CYS A 33 6.69 2.13 3.65
N ARG A 34 7.57 1.13 3.49
CA ARG A 34 7.81 0.33 2.28
C ARG A 34 8.16 1.09 0.98
N LEU A 35 8.19 2.42 1.01
CA LEU A 35 8.44 3.28 -0.16
C LEU A 35 9.89 3.32 -0.64
N VAL A 36 10.85 3.31 0.28
CA VAL A 36 12.27 3.46 -0.05
C VAL A 36 13.02 2.18 0.24
N LYS A 37 14.07 1.93 -0.56
CA LYS A 37 14.92 0.75 -0.50
C LYS A 37 16.32 1.11 -0.02
N TYR A 38 16.96 0.20 0.70
CA TYR A 38 18.31 0.35 1.23
C TYR A 38 19.13 -0.91 1.00
N CYS A 39 20.39 -0.76 0.59
CA CYS A 39 21.32 -1.88 0.46
C CYS A 39 21.85 -2.39 1.81
N SER A 40 21.81 -1.57 2.86
CA SER A 40 22.28 -1.95 4.20
C SER A 40 21.55 -1.19 5.32
N VAL A 41 21.67 -1.72 6.54
CA VAL A 41 21.12 -1.08 7.75
C VAL A 41 21.82 0.25 8.02
N ASP A 42 23.11 0.38 7.68
CA ASP A 42 23.85 1.63 7.85
C ASP A 42 23.33 2.73 6.92
N CYS A 43 23.01 2.39 5.67
CA CYS A 43 22.37 3.32 4.74
C CYS A 43 21.00 3.79 5.24
N GLN A 44 20.22 2.87 5.83
CA GLN A 44 18.93 3.23 6.44
C GLN A 44 19.11 4.17 7.66
N ARG A 45 20.11 3.89 8.51
CA ARG A 45 20.41 4.72 9.70
C ARG A 45 20.89 6.11 9.33
N ALA A 46 21.76 6.24 8.32
CA ALA A 46 22.25 7.52 7.81
C ALA A 46 21.11 8.37 7.24
N HIS A 47 20.24 7.76 6.41
CA HIS A 47 19.11 8.46 5.78
C HIS A 47 17.91 8.69 6.74
N ARG A 48 17.95 8.14 7.97
CA ARG A 48 16.83 8.19 8.93
C ARG A 48 16.34 9.60 9.21
N LYS A 49 17.24 10.58 9.37
CA LYS A 49 16.86 11.97 9.69
C LYS A 49 16.08 12.63 8.56
N GLN A 50 16.52 12.44 7.31
CA GLN A 50 15.85 12.98 6.11
C GLN A 50 14.54 12.25 5.83
N HIS A 51 14.52 10.92 6.01
CA HIS A 51 13.35 10.09 5.75
C HIS A 51 12.24 10.22 6.80
N LYS A 52 12.56 10.55 8.06
CA LYS A 52 11.67 10.42 9.23
C LYS A 52 10.27 10.99 9.00
N LYS A 53 10.17 12.19 8.44
CA LYS A 53 8.89 12.89 8.24
C LYS A 53 8.00 12.15 7.24
N ALA A 54 8.55 11.88 6.04
CA ALA A 54 7.84 11.14 5.00
C ALA A 54 7.51 9.70 5.44
N CYS A 55 8.44 9.05 6.16
CA CYS A 55 8.25 7.71 6.71
C CYS A 55 7.04 7.65 7.64
N LYS A 56 6.94 8.60 8.58
CA LYS A 56 5.85 8.65 9.56
C LYS A 56 4.50 8.89 8.89
N GLN A 57 4.46 9.77 7.89
CA GLN A 57 3.23 10.04 7.15
C GLN A 57 2.75 8.79 6.42
N ARG A 58 3.59 8.16 5.59
CA ARG A 58 3.18 6.95 4.87
C ARG A 58 2.83 5.79 5.80
N ALA A 59 3.55 5.62 6.89
CA ALA A 59 3.25 4.57 7.86
C ALA A 59 1.89 4.81 8.56
N ALA A 60 1.48 6.07 8.74
CA ALA A 60 0.15 6.39 9.25
C ALA A 60 -0.93 6.02 8.22
N GLU A 61 -0.76 6.41 6.95
CA GLU A 61 -1.70 6.04 5.87
C GLU A 61 -1.84 4.52 5.75
N LEU A 62 -0.74 3.77 5.71
CA LEU A 62 -0.79 2.30 5.61
C LEU A 62 -1.55 1.66 6.78
N LYS A 63 -1.43 2.23 7.98
CA LYS A 63 -2.16 1.75 9.16
C LYS A 63 -3.65 2.06 9.05
N ASP A 64 -3.99 3.24 8.52
CA ASP A 64 -5.35 3.69 8.30
C ASP A 64 -6.04 2.83 7.22
N GLU A 65 -5.36 2.62 6.08
CA GLU A 65 -5.77 1.70 5.00
C GLU A 65 -6.01 0.28 5.55
N GLN A 66 -5.12 -0.23 6.40
CA GLN A 66 -5.29 -1.55 7.03
C GLN A 66 -6.50 -1.59 8.00
N LEU A 67 -6.80 -0.49 8.69
CA LEU A 67 -7.94 -0.42 9.61
C LEU A 67 -9.27 -0.41 8.86
N TYR A 68 -9.35 0.38 7.77
CA TYR A 68 -10.58 0.53 6.99
C TYR A 68 -10.81 -0.63 6.01
N SER A 69 -9.76 -1.32 5.54
CA SER A 69 -9.91 -2.50 4.67
C SER A 69 -10.43 -3.75 5.40
N GLN A 70 -10.47 -3.75 6.73
CA GLN A 70 -11.04 -4.85 7.52
C GLN A 70 -12.57 -4.83 7.60
N GLY A 71 -13.24 -3.96 6.85
CA GLY A 71 -14.69 -4.01 6.71
C GLY A 71 -15.13 -5.39 6.25
N HIS A 72 -15.88 -6.11 7.09
CA HIS A 72 -16.51 -7.36 6.67
C HIS A 72 -17.61 -7.05 5.65
N GLU A 73 -17.63 -7.82 4.57
CA GLU A 73 -18.82 -7.99 3.75
C GLU A 73 -19.98 -8.41 4.66
N ARG A 74 -21.05 -7.61 4.64
CA ARG A 74 -22.27 -7.87 5.40
C ARG A 74 -23.06 -8.95 4.65
N PRO A 75 -23.26 -10.16 5.19
CA PRO A 75 -24.08 -11.17 4.54
C PRO A 75 -25.49 -10.64 4.23
N GLU A 76 -26.06 -11.11 3.13
CA GLU A 76 -27.38 -10.73 2.65
C GLU A 76 -28.44 -10.97 3.74
N GLY A 77 -29.20 -9.93 4.09
CA GLY A 77 -30.25 -9.99 5.12
C GLY A 77 -29.82 -9.57 6.53
N ASP A 78 -28.61 -9.03 6.71
CA ASP A 78 -28.17 -8.50 8.01
C ASP A 78 -28.99 -7.29 8.47
N PHE A 79 -29.38 -7.32 9.75
CA PHE A 79 -29.97 -6.18 10.45
C PHE A 79 -28.88 -5.28 11.03
N CYS A 80 -29.11 -3.97 11.00
CA CYS A 80 -28.19 -3.02 11.64
C CYS A 80 -28.14 -3.30 13.15
N PRO A 81 -26.96 -3.53 13.75
CA PRO A 81 -26.87 -3.88 15.18
C PRO A 81 -27.24 -2.72 16.12
N LEU A 82 -27.37 -1.49 15.61
CA LEU A 82 -27.74 -0.31 16.38
C LEU A 82 -29.26 -0.09 16.44
N CYS A 83 -29.93 -0.18 15.28
CA CYS A 83 -31.36 0.12 15.16
C CYS A 83 -32.22 -1.09 14.80
N THR A 84 -31.62 -2.27 14.59
CA THR A 84 -32.28 -3.52 14.17
C THR A 84 -33.14 -3.39 12.91
N LEU A 85 -32.90 -2.35 12.11
CA LEU A 85 -33.58 -2.17 10.83
C LEU A 85 -32.90 -3.00 9.74
N PRO A 86 -33.66 -3.50 8.75
CA PRO A 86 -33.09 -4.14 7.57
C PRO A 86 -32.19 -3.14 6.85
N ILE A 87 -30.94 -3.52 6.56
CA ILE A 87 -30.05 -2.68 5.76
C ILE A 87 -30.46 -2.84 4.30
N PRO A 88 -30.85 -1.76 3.58
CA PRO A 88 -31.18 -1.84 2.17
C PRO A 88 -30.00 -2.39 1.37
N MET A 89 -30.25 -3.38 0.52
CA MET A 89 -29.23 -3.93 -0.36
C MET A 89 -28.68 -2.82 -1.26
N PRO A 90 -27.36 -2.71 -1.50
CA PRO A 90 -26.83 -1.85 -2.55
C PRO A 90 -27.35 -2.37 -3.90
N VAL A 91 -28.18 -1.58 -4.58
CA VAL A 91 -28.80 -1.95 -5.88
C VAL A 91 -27.94 -1.59 -7.10
N ASP A 92 -26.71 -1.16 -6.88
CA ASP A 92 -25.79 -0.80 -7.95
C ASP A 92 -25.06 -2.05 -8.46
N GLU A 93 -25.76 -2.95 -9.17
CA GLU A 93 -25.08 -3.69 -10.25
C GLU A 93 -25.94 -4.35 -11.33
N HIS A 94 -27.25 -4.59 -11.16
CA HIS A 94 -28.03 -5.25 -12.23
C HIS A 94 -29.45 -4.69 -12.41
N SER A 95 -29.57 -3.44 -12.85
CA SER A 95 -30.80 -2.98 -13.52
C SER A 95 -30.56 -2.78 -15.01
N GLY A 96 -30.22 -3.88 -15.69
CA GLY A 96 -30.49 -3.99 -17.12
C GLY A 96 -31.98 -4.34 -17.29
N PHE A 97 -32.83 -3.34 -17.46
CA PHE A 97 -34.17 -3.57 -18.01
C PHE A 97 -34.01 -3.96 -19.49
N ASN A 98 -34.39 -5.19 -19.82
CA ASN A 98 -34.68 -5.61 -21.20
C ASN A 98 -35.95 -4.92 -21.71
#